data_AF-A0A0L8HKD2-F1
#
_entry.id   AF-A0A0L8HKD2-F1
#
_cell.length_a   1.000
_cell.length_b   1.000
_cell.length_c   1.000
_cell.angle_alpha   90.00
_cell.angle_beta   90.00
_cell.angle_gamma   90.00
#
_symmetry.space_group_name_H-M   'P 1'
#
loop_
_entity.id
_entity.type
_entity.pdbx_description
1 polymer ?
#
loop_
_entity_poly.entity_id
_entity_poly.type
_entity_poly.pdbx_seq_one_letter_code
_entity_poly.pdbx_strand_id
1 'polypeptide(L)' 'MHLYLSGSDMPFNFRRSQSPVRPCFTMSINKFQGQTLTVAGIHLEEPCFSHGQLYVACSLVGSRNAP' A
#
# COMPACT_ATOMS: atom_id res chain seq x y z
N MET A 1 -15.12 -8.31 -2.90
CA MET A 1 -14.79 -7.46 -4.06
C MET A 1 -15.67 -7.93 -5.20
N HIS A 2 -16.56 -7.08 -5.70
CA HIS A 2 -17.45 -7.45 -6.81
C HIS A 2 -17.08 -6.64 -8.05
N LEU A 3 -16.83 -7.33 -9.16
CA LEU A 3 -16.58 -6.74 -10.48
C LEU A 3 -17.82 -6.96 -11.34
N TYR A 4 -18.31 -5.92 -12.00
CA TYR A 4 -19.44 -6.03 -12.92
C TYR A 4 -19.14 -5.31 -14.23
N LEU A 5 -19.73 -5.80 -15.32
CA LEU A 5 -19.61 -5.15 -16.62
C LEU A 5 -20.35 -3.80 -16.61
N SER A 6 -19.76 -2.77 -17.21
CA SER A 6 -20.28 -1.40 -17.20
C SER A 6 -20.21 -0.78 -18.60
N GLY A 7 -21.27 -0.91 -19.39
CA GLY A 7 -21.45 -0.17 -20.65
C GLY A 7 -22.25 -0.95 -21.69
N SER A 8 -23.05 -0.24 -22.50
CA SER A 8 -23.88 -0.82 -23.57
C SER A 8 -23.11 -1.17 -24.85
N ASP A 9 -21.88 -0.68 -25.03
CA ASP A 9 -21.17 -0.75 -26.32
C ASP A 9 -19.66 -1.12 -26.21
N MET A 10 -19.22 -1.85 -25.18
CA MET A 10 -17.80 -2.21 -25.00
C MET A 10 -17.62 -3.72 -24.80
N PRO A 11 -16.61 -4.38 -25.40
CA PRO A 11 -16.38 -5.81 -25.23
C PRO A 11 -15.99 -6.20 -23.79
N PHE A 12 -15.44 -5.27 -22.99
CA PHE A 12 -15.22 -5.47 -21.55
C PHE A 12 -14.96 -4.13 -20.84
N ASN A 13 -15.82 -3.77 -19.89
CA ASN A 13 -15.62 -2.66 -18.96
C ASN A 13 -15.89 -3.15 -17.54
N PHE A 14 -14.87 -3.35 -16.71
CA PHE A 14 -15.08 -3.82 -15.34
C PHE A 14 -15.19 -2.65 -14.36
N ARG A 15 -16.31 -2.58 -13.64
CA ARG A 15 -16.50 -1.65 -12.53
C ARG A 15 -16.34 -2.39 -11.21
N ARG A 16 -15.52 -1.83 -10.31
CA ARG A 16 -15.28 -2.37 -8.97
C ARG A 16 -16.24 -1.77 -7.96
N SER A 17 -17.09 -2.60 -7.34
CA SER A 17 -17.79 -2.25 -6.11
C SER A 17 -17.07 -2.89 -4.93
N GLN A 18 -16.47 -2.03 -4.09
CA GLN A 18 -15.84 -2.39 -2.83
C GLN A 18 -15.84 -1.16 -1.94
N SER A 19 -16.11 -1.34 -0.64
CA SER A 19 -15.95 -0.27 0.35
C SER A 19 -14.50 0.24 0.36
N PRO A 20 -14.26 1.55 0.49
CA PRO A 20 -12.92 2.15 0.45
C PRO A 20 -12.15 1.97 1.76
N VAL A 21 -12.28 0.82 2.42
CA VAL A 21 -11.64 0.51 3.70
C VAL A 21 -11.00 -0.86 3.60
N ARG A 22 -9.75 -0.97 4.07
CA ARG A 22 -9.01 -2.23 4.17
C ARG A 22 -8.39 -2.29 5.57
N PRO A 23 -8.76 -3.26 6.43
CA PRO A 23 -8.04 -3.45 7.69
C PRO A 23 -6.61 -3.87 7.38
N CYS A 24 -5.63 -3.19 7.99
CA CYS A 24 -4.23 -3.36 7.63
C CYS A 24 -3.34 -3.00 8.82
N PHE A 25 -2.66 -4.00 9.40
CA PHE A 25 -1.58 -3.78 10.37
C PHE A 25 -0.21 -3.71 9.69
N THR A 26 -0.07 -4.36 8.53
CA THR A 26 1.15 -4.43 7.73
C THR A 26 0.85 -4.07 6.29
N MET A 27 1.56 -3.09 5.74
CA MET A 27 1.39 -2.65 4.36
C MET A 27 2.71 -2.76 3.60
N SER A 28 2.64 -3.00 2.30
CA SER A 28 3.83 -2.97 1.47
C SER A 28 4.37 -1.55 1.30
N ILE A 29 5.69 -1.43 1.11
CA ILE A 29 6.40 -0.14 0.97
C ILE A 29 5.75 0.73 -0.12
N ASN A 30 5.42 0.15 -1.27
CA ASN A 30 4.78 0.88 -2.38
C ASN A 30 3.37 1.38 -2.05
N LYS A 31 2.64 0.71 -1.15
CA LYS A 31 1.33 1.19 -0.68
C LYS A 31 1.47 2.28 0.36
N PHE A 32 2.60 2.31 1.06
CA PHE A 32 2.88 3.26 2.13
C PHE A 32 3.50 4.57 1.63
N GLN A 33 4.19 4.51 0.50
CA GLN A 33 4.79 5.68 -0.12
C GLN A 33 3.82 6.87 -0.20
N GLY A 34 4.21 8.00 0.38
CA GLY A 34 3.40 9.23 0.41
C GLY A 34 2.43 9.35 1.59
N GLN A 35 2.42 8.39 2.52
CA GLN A 35 1.67 8.49 3.78
C GLN A 35 2.63 8.77 4.95
N THR A 36 2.16 9.52 5.94
CA THR A 36 2.93 9.79 7.17
C THR A 36 2.42 8.88 8.28
N LEU A 37 3.29 8.02 8.84
CA LEU A 37 3.00 7.23 10.04
C LEU A 37 3.88 7.73 11.19
N THR A 38 3.29 7.88 12.37
CA THR A 38 4.04 8.29 13.58
C THR A 38 4.97 7.18 14.06
N VAL A 39 4.54 5.93 13.94
CA VAL A 39 5.30 4.73 14.31
C VAL A 39 5.08 3.68 13.22
N ALA A 40 6.17 3.15 12.67
CA ALA A 40 6.14 2.09 11.67
C ALA A 40 7.34 1.16 11.87
N GLY A 41 7.13 -0.14 11.66
CA GLY A 41 8.19 -1.14 11.60
C GLY A 41 8.48 -1.52 10.15
N ILE A 42 9.75 -1.72 9.81
CA ILE A 42 10.18 -2.22 8.50
C ILE A 42 10.57 -3.69 8.66
N HIS A 43 9.90 -4.55 7.90
CA HIS A 43 10.22 -5.98 7.85
C HIS A 43 10.73 -6.34 6.46
N LEU A 44 12.00 -6.75 6.35
CA LEU A 44 12.68 -7.10 5.11
C LEU A 44 13.24 -8.52 5.22
N GLU A 45 12.37 -9.53 5.12
CA GLU A 45 12.80 -10.93 5.01
C GLU A 45 13.51 -11.22 3.68
N GLU A 46 13.09 -10.53 2.62
CA GLU A 46 13.65 -10.63 1.27
C GLU A 46 14.24 -9.29 0.83
N PRO A 47 15.28 -9.30 -0.04
CA PRO A 47 15.89 -8.06 -0.53
C PRO A 47 14.90 -7.22 -1.33
N CYS A 48 14.97 -5.89 -1.17
CA CYS A 48 14.15 -4.96 -1.95
C CYS A 48 14.41 -5.13 -3.45
N PHE A 49 13.35 -5.42 -4.21
CA PHE A 49 13.44 -5.68 -5.64
C PHE A 49 13.67 -4.42 -6.48
N SER A 50 13.25 -3.23 -6.01
CA SER A 50 13.42 -1.98 -6.75
C SER A 50 14.25 -0.94 -6.03
N HIS A 51 14.95 -0.13 -6.83
CA HIS A 51 15.79 0.95 -6.34
C HIS A 51 14.95 1.99 -5.58
N GLY A 52 15.41 2.39 -4.40
CA GLY A 52 14.76 3.41 -3.57
C GLY A 52 13.69 2.89 -2.60
N GLN A 53 13.31 1.60 -2.61
CA GLN A 53 12.32 1.08 -1.66
C GLN A 53 12.78 1.14 -0.21
N LEU A 54 14.03 0.79 0.05
CA LEU A 54 14.61 0.88 1.39
C LEU A 54 14.67 2.34 1.86
N TYR A 55 15.06 3.25 0.98
CA TYR A 55 15.07 4.69 1.28
C TYR A 55 13.68 5.21 1.62
N VAL A 56 12.67 4.86 0.82
CA VAL A 56 11.26 5.22 1.07
C VAL A 56 10.75 4.62 2.37
N ALA A 57 11.14 3.38 2.70
CA ALA A 57 10.74 2.75 3.96
C ALA A 57 11.38 3.48 5.16
N CYS A 58 12.68 3.74 5.13
CA CYS A 58 13.41 4.37 6.22
C CYS A 58 13.05 5.84 6.43
N SER A 59 12.73 6.60 5.38
CA SER A 59 12.38 8.02 5.50
C SER A 59 11.06 8.26 6.24
N LEU A 60 10.24 7.22 6.40
CA LEU A 60 8.92 7.30 6.98
C LEU A 60 8.83 6.70 8.39
N VAL A 61 9.90 6.08 8.89
CA VAL A 61 9.97 5.60 10.28
C VAL A 61 10.40 6.75 11.18
N GLY A 62 9.49 7.19 12.06
CA GLY A 62 9.76 8.19 13.08
C GLY A 62 10.87 7.77 14.05
N SER A 63 11.63 8.76 14.55
CA SER A 63 12.76 8.55 15.48
C SER A 63 12.39 7.62 16.64
N ARG A 64 13.32 6.73 17.00
CA ARG A 64 13.18 5.77 18.11
C ARG A 64 13.21 6.49 19.46
N ASN A 65 12.15 7.20 19.81
CA ASN A 65 11.80 7.47 21.20
C ASN A 65 10.69 6.51 21.59
N ALA A 66 11.12 5.32 21.98
CA ALA A 66 10.33 4.36 22.72
C ALA A 66 10.04 4.93 24.12
N PRO A 67 8.86 4.72 24.72
CA PRO A 67 8.81 4.47 26.15
C PRO A 67 9.58 3.18 26.50
#